data_AF-A0A7J4LIH0-F1
#
_entry.id   AF-A0A7J4LIH0-F1
#
_cell.length_a   1.000
_cell.length_b   1.000
_cell.length_c   1.000
_cell.angle_alpha   90.00
_cell.angle_beta   90.00
_cell.angle_gamma   90.00
#
_symmetry.space_group_name_H-M   'P 1'
#
loop_
_entity.id
_entity.type
_entity.pdbx_description
1 polymer ?
#
loop_
_entity_poly.entity_id
_entity_poly.type
_entity_poly.pdbx_seq_one_letter_code
_entity_poly.pdbx_strand_id
1 'polypeptide(L)'
;MGYELLPSSVRRLVRREKDKIEDSFIVLTKDEAKILVKPLLITRNKTVGSILSRLRKEAKIAYQQAAKRLVMQEFLSNVVSGSLQKSVRDRISKIYPVRVSELKTLRVLGNPSASEQKSLEQEASQPTQAAPAVEQEQKVVNA
;
A
#
# COMPACT_ATOMS: atom_id res chain seq x y z
N MET A 1 -7.19 -4.06 3.12
CA MET A 1 -5.96 -4.20 3.94
C MET A 1 -5.21 -2.88 3.93
N GLY A 2 -4.80 -2.38 5.10
CA GLY A 2 -4.13 -1.08 5.21
C GLY A 2 -3.68 -0.81 6.64
N TYR A 3 -2.80 0.16 6.80
CA TYR A 3 -2.31 0.63 8.10
C TYR A 3 -2.78 2.07 8.31
N GLU A 4 -3.26 2.39 9.50
CA GLU A 4 -3.69 3.74 9.85
C GLU A 4 -3.29 4.06 11.29
N LEU A 5 -2.72 5.25 11.49
CA LEU A 5 -2.47 5.77 12.82
C LEU A 5 -3.77 6.29 13.44
N LEU A 6 -3.98 5.95 14.71
CA LEU A 6 -5.07 6.52 15.48
C LEU A 6 -5.01 8.06 15.45
N PRO A 7 -6.15 8.73 15.19
CA PRO A 7 -6.19 10.19 15.17
C PRO A 7 -5.72 10.84 16.48
N SER A 8 -5.94 10.17 17.62
CA SER A 8 -5.45 10.59 18.94
C SER A 8 -3.91 10.62 19.00
N SER A 9 -3.25 9.60 18.44
CA SER A 9 -1.79 9.54 18.33
C SER A 9 -1.26 10.68 17.44
N VAL A 10 -1.86 10.90 16.28
CA VAL A 10 -1.48 12.01 15.39
C VAL A 10 -1.59 13.37 16.10
N ARG A 11 -2.71 13.62 16.79
CA ARG A 11 -2.91 14.86 17.56
C ARG A 11 -1.88 15.04 18.68
N ARG A 12 -1.42 13.95 19.31
CA ARG A 12 -0.39 13.99 20.36
C ARG A 12 1.00 14.31 19.80
N LEU A 13 1.29 13.88 18.57
CA LEU A 13 2.58 14.11 17.90
C LEU A 13 2.70 15.57 17.42
N VAL A 14 1.63 16.10 16.84
CA VAL A 14 1.58 17.48 16.32
C VAL A 14 1.51 18.46 17.49
N ARG A 15 2.44 19.43 17.53
CA ARG A 15 2.50 20.47 18.56
C ARG A 15 2.66 21.85 17.92
N ARG A 16 2.37 22.89 18.70
CA ARG A 16 2.64 24.28 18.33
C ARG A 16 4.15 24.48 18.06
N GLU A 17 4.46 25.46 17.21
CA GLU A 17 5.83 25.86 16.84
C GLU A 17 6.67 24.81 16.09
N LYS A 18 6.00 23.82 15.50
CA LYS A 18 6.63 22.81 14.66
C LYS A 18 5.91 22.74 13.33
N ASP A 19 6.66 22.49 12.27
CA ASP A 19 6.07 22.30 10.96
C ASP A 19 5.66 20.84 10.79
N LYS A 20 4.44 20.67 10.30
CA LYS A 20 3.88 19.37 9.92
C LYS A 20 3.99 19.24 8.41
N ILE A 21 4.68 18.20 7.96
CA ILE A 21 4.79 17.86 6.54
C ILE A 21 4.00 16.57 6.32
N GLU A 22 2.96 16.66 5.49
CA GLU A 22 2.24 15.52 4.96
C GLU A 22 2.48 15.47 3.44
N ASP A 23 2.53 14.26 2.90
CA ASP A 23 2.55 14.02 1.46
C ASP A 23 1.69 12.78 1.13
N SER A 24 1.38 12.57 -0.13
CA SER A 24 0.68 11.38 -0.61
C SER A 24 1.25 10.98 -1.95
N PHE A 25 1.82 9.79 -2.02
CA PHE A 25 2.36 9.26 -3.26
C PHE A 25 2.10 7.77 -3.38
N ILE A 26 2.04 7.31 -4.63
CA ILE A 26 1.89 5.91 -4.98
C ILE A 26 3.30 5.32 -5.17
N VAL A 27 3.54 4.16 -4.58
CA VAL A 27 4.76 3.38 -4.75
C VAL A 27 4.43 1.99 -5.27
N LEU A 28 5.37 1.44 -6.02
CA LEU A 28 5.37 0.05 -6.46
C LEU A 28 6.37 -0.72 -5.61
N THR A 29 5.94 -1.83 -5.05
CA THR A 29 6.82 -2.78 -4.35
C THR A 29 7.42 -3.80 -5.30
N LYS A 30 8.30 -4.66 -4.78
CA LYS A 30 8.99 -5.70 -5.57
C LYS A 30 8.02 -6.70 -6.21
N ASP A 31 6.90 -6.96 -5.56
CA ASP A 31 5.79 -7.82 -6.01
C ASP A 31 4.75 -7.06 -6.86
N GLU A 32 5.12 -5.89 -7.39
CA GLU A 32 4.29 -5.04 -8.26
C GLU A 32 2.96 -4.57 -7.63
N ALA A 33 2.81 -4.68 -6.32
CA ALA A 33 1.66 -4.13 -5.62
C ALA A 33 1.71 -2.59 -5.62
N LYS A 34 0.57 -1.97 -5.92
CA LYS A 34 0.42 -0.50 -5.89
C LYS A 34 -0.05 -0.07 -4.51
N ILE A 35 0.76 0.75 -3.84
CA ILE A 35 0.47 1.20 -2.47
C ILE A 35 0.45 2.73 -2.43
N LEU A 36 -0.55 3.30 -1.78
CA LEU A 36 -0.60 4.71 -1.42
C LEU A 36 -0.03 4.90 -0.02
N VAL A 37 1.04 5.68 0.08
CA VAL A 37 1.75 5.96 1.33
C VAL A 37 1.57 7.43 1.69
N LYS A 38 1.08 7.69 2.92
CA LYS A 38 0.97 9.04 3.48
C LYS A 38 1.93 9.19 4.66
N PRO A 39 3.16 9.69 4.45
CA PRO A 39 4.05 9.99 5.56
C PRO A 39 3.61 11.22 6.33
N LEU A 40 3.93 11.22 7.62
CA LEU A 40 3.78 12.32 8.55
C LEU A 40 5.16 12.63 9.13
N LEU A 41 5.71 13.80 8.78
CA LEU A 41 6.97 14.28 9.31
C LEU A 41 6.72 15.51 10.17
N ILE A 42 7.42 15.59 11.31
CA ILE A 42 7.34 16.72 12.22
C ILE A 42 8.76 17.19 12.52
N THR A 43 9.05 18.45 12.16
CA THR A 43 10.35 19.07 12.42
C THR A 43 10.54 19.36 13.91
N ARG A 44 11.78 19.58 14.36
CA ARG A 44 12.02 20.02 15.75
C ARG A 44 11.51 21.44 16.00
N ASN A 45 11.74 22.35 15.05
CA ASN A 45 11.36 23.76 15.11
C ASN A 45 10.73 24.18 13.77
N LYS A 46 10.14 25.38 13.73
CA LYS A 46 9.71 26.01 12.47
C LYS A 46 10.89 26.27 11.53
N THR A 47 10.64 26.15 10.24
CA THR A 47 11.63 26.21 9.17
C THR A 47 11.10 26.94 7.94
N VAL A 48 12.02 27.29 7.05
CA VAL A 48 11.72 27.94 5.78
C VAL A 48 11.10 26.94 4.79
N GLY A 49 10.18 27.40 3.95
CA GLY A 49 9.48 26.57 2.96
C GLY A 49 10.40 25.83 1.97
N SER A 50 11.59 26.37 1.67
CA SER A 50 12.59 25.71 0.83
C SER A 50 13.11 24.42 1.46
N ILE A 51 13.39 24.45 2.77
CA ILE A 51 13.83 23.29 3.55
C ILE A 51 12.69 22.27 3.62
N LEU A 52 11.46 22.69 3.93
CA LEU A 52 10.29 21.81 3.95
C LEU A 52 10.09 21.06 2.63
N SER A 53 10.25 21.77 1.50
CA SER A 53 10.14 21.19 0.17
C SER A 53 11.24 20.17 -0.11
N ARG A 54 12.47 20.45 0.35
CA ARG A 54 13.60 19.52 0.24
C ARG A 54 13.39 18.27 1.10
N LEU A 55 12.91 18.43 2.33
CA LEU A 55 12.56 17.32 3.24
C LEU A 55 11.49 16.41 2.62
N ARG A 56 10.44 17.00 2.03
CA ARG A 56 9.38 16.23 1.37
C ARG A 56 9.92 15.39 0.21
N LYS A 57 10.76 15.97 -0.65
CA LYS A 57 11.38 15.26 -1.78
C LYS A 57 12.27 14.12 -1.31
N GLU A 58 13.13 14.37 -0.32
CA GLU A 58 14.05 13.34 0.21
C GLU A 58 13.30 12.19 0.88
N ALA A 59 12.24 12.49 1.63
CA ALA A 59 11.38 11.49 2.24
C ALA A 59 10.74 10.58 1.18
N LYS A 60 10.18 11.17 0.12
CA LYS A 60 9.58 10.43 -0.99
C LYS A 60 10.59 9.49 -1.64
N ILE A 61 11.81 9.96 -1.91
CA ILE A 61 12.89 9.15 -2.48
C ILE A 61 13.22 7.98 -1.55
N ALA A 62 13.33 8.22 -0.24
CA ALA A 62 13.64 7.18 0.73
C ALA A 62 12.57 6.08 0.77
N TYR A 63 11.29 6.45 0.80
CA TYR A 63 10.19 5.49 0.75
C TYR A 63 10.12 4.73 -0.57
N GLN A 64 10.35 5.40 -1.71
CA GLN A 64 10.40 4.75 -3.02
C GLN A 64 11.53 3.72 -3.12
N GLN A 65 12.71 4.05 -2.59
CA GLN A 65 13.84 3.13 -2.57
C GLN A 65 13.61 1.93 -1.65
N ALA A 66 12.97 2.13 -0.49
CA ALA A 66 12.60 1.03 0.39
C ALA A 66 11.54 0.13 -0.24
N ALA A 67 10.50 0.70 -0.86
CA ALA A 67 9.44 -0.06 -1.52
C ALA A 67 9.98 -0.94 -2.65
N LYS A 68 10.90 -0.45 -3.48
CA LYS A 68 11.51 -1.23 -4.57
C LYS A 68 12.28 -2.47 -4.10
N ARG A 69 12.78 -2.49 -2.86
CA ARG A 69 13.60 -3.58 -2.32
C ARG A 69 12.78 -4.66 -1.62
N LEU A 70 11.65 -4.28 -1.04
CA LEU A 70 10.87 -5.12 -0.14
C LEU A 70 9.62 -5.66 -0.84
N VAL A 71 9.21 -6.86 -0.43
CA VAL A 71 7.89 -7.41 -0.74
C VAL A 71 6.84 -6.70 0.13
N MET A 72 5.58 -6.67 -0.30
CA MET A 72 4.51 -5.97 0.42
C MET A 72 4.38 -6.39 1.89
N GLN A 73 4.43 -7.69 2.18
CA GLN A 73 4.33 -8.20 3.55
C GLN A 73 5.47 -7.71 4.44
N GLU A 74 6.71 -7.75 3.95
CA GLU A 74 7.88 -7.25 4.67
C GLU A 74 7.82 -5.73 4.87
N PHE A 75 7.33 -5.00 3.87
CA PHE A 75 7.12 -3.56 3.98
C PHE A 75 6.15 -3.23 5.12
N LEU A 76 5.02 -3.94 5.21
CA LEU A 76 4.06 -3.77 6.29
C LEU A 76 4.65 -4.11 7.66
N SER A 77 5.37 -5.23 7.79
CA SER A 77 6.05 -5.61 9.04
C SER A 77 7.09 -4.56 9.47
N ASN A 78 7.81 -3.97 8.52
CA ASN A 78 8.76 -2.89 8.79
C ASN A 78 8.08 -1.57 9.21
N VAL A 79 6.89 -1.30 8.67
CA VAL A 79 6.07 -0.16 9.11
C VAL A 79 5.56 -0.36 10.53
N VAL A 80 5.05 -1.55 10.86
CA VAL A 80 4.53 -1.84 12.21
C VAL A 80 5.66 -1.84 13.25
N SER A 81 6.82 -2.38 12.92
CA SER A 81 8.00 -2.37 13.80
C SER A 81 8.68 -0.99 13.93
N GLY A 82 8.37 -0.03 13.05
CA GLY A 82 8.97 1.30 13.06
C GLY A 82 10.39 1.37 12.48
N SER A 83 10.91 0.26 11.93
CA SER A 83 12.28 0.19 11.40
C SER A 83 12.46 1.10 10.18
N LEU A 84 11.45 1.10 9.28
CA LEU A 84 11.44 1.93 8.08
C LEU A 84 11.42 3.42 8.43
N GLN A 85 10.57 3.79 9.38
CA GLN A 85 10.40 5.14 9.89
C GLN A 85 11.72 5.69 10.46
N LYS A 86 12.45 4.86 11.22
CA LYS A 86 13.74 5.22 11.80
C LYS A 86 14.80 5.47 10.72
N SER A 87 14.91 4.56 9.75
CA SER A 87 15.84 4.71 8.62
C SER A 87 15.57 5.99 7.81
N VAL A 88 14.29 6.27 7.52
CA VAL A 88 13.88 7.50 6.83
C VAL A 88 14.21 8.74 7.66
N ARG A 89 13.94 8.72 8.97
CA ARG A 89 14.29 9.83 9.88
C ARG A 89 15.78 10.11 9.87
N ASP A 90 16.62 9.09 9.99
CA ASP A 90 18.07 9.26 10.08
C ASP A 90 18.63 9.84 8.77
N ARG A 91 18.08 9.42 7.63
CA ARG A 91 18.42 10.01 6.32
C ARG A 91 18.01 11.47 6.20
N ILE A 92 16.77 11.81 6.55
CA ILE A 92 16.23 13.16 6.44
C ILE A 92 16.90 14.12 7.45
N SER A 93 17.28 13.61 8.63
CA SER A 93 17.92 14.40 9.69
C SER A 93 19.24 15.04 9.27
N LYS A 94 19.88 14.53 8.20
CA LYS A 94 21.08 15.13 7.59
C LYS A 94 20.81 16.51 6.98
N ILE A 95 19.57 16.76 6.55
CA ILE A 95 19.16 18.04 5.95
C ILE A 95 18.70 19.01 7.04
N TYR A 96 17.81 18.54 7.91
CA TYR A 96 17.27 19.34 9.02
C TYR A 96 16.77 18.41 10.13
N PRO A 97 16.92 18.77 11.42
CA PRO A 97 16.48 17.91 12.52
C PRO A 97 14.96 17.66 12.52
N VAL A 98 14.60 16.39 12.29
CA VAL A 98 13.23 15.89 12.36
C VAL A 98 12.99 15.20 13.70
N ARG A 99 11.88 15.54 14.36
CA ARG A 99 11.49 14.94 15.65
C ARG A 99 10.85 13.57 15.43
N VAL A 100 9.87 13.50 14.53
CA VAL A 100 9.04 12.32 14.30
C VAL A 100 8.92 12.12 12.79
N SER A 101 9.10 10.87 12.37
CA SER A 101 8.80 10.40 11.02
C SER A 101 7.93 9.17 11.18
N GLU A 102 6.66 9.25 10.81
CA GLU A 102 5.74 8.11 10.86
C GLU A 102 4.91 8.01 9.59
N LEU A 103 4.18 6.91 9.43
CA LEU A 103 3.19 6.77 8.36
C LEU A 103 1.80 7.02 8.94
N LYS A 104 1.08 7.99 8.39
CA LYS A 104 -0.30 8.30 8.79
C LYS A 104 -1.26 7.24 8.29
N THR A 105 -1.14 6.91 7.01
CA THR A 105 -2.00 5.91 6.36
C THR A 105 -1.22 5.21 5.26
N LEU A 106 -1.46 3.92 5.12
CA LEU A 106 -1.01 3.08 4.04
C LEU A 106 -2.22 2.35 3.49
N ARG A 107 -2.51 2.52 2.19
CA ARG A 107 -3.60 1.82 1.50
C ARG A 107 -3.06 1.04 0.33
N VAL A 108 -3.55 -0.17 0.15
CA VAL A 108 -3.28 -0.98 -1.04
C VAL A 108 -4.31 -0.61 -2.11
N LEU A 109 -3.85 -0.23 -3.30
CA LEU A 109 -4.72 0.15 -4.42
C LEU A 109 -5.04 -1.05 -5.33
N GLY A 110 -4.15 -2.04 -5.42
CA GLY A 110 -4.41 -3.27 -6.18
C GLY A 110 -3.25 -4.25 -6.09
N ASN A 111 -3.59 -5.54 -6.05
CA ASN A 111 -2.66 -6.65 -6.26
C ASN A 111 -2.81 -7.15 -7.69
N PRO A 112 -1.73 -7.31 -8.47
CA PRO A 112 -1.82 -7.91 -9.81
C PRO A 112 -2.33 -9.36 -9.79
N SER A 113 -2.13 -10.10 -8.69
CA SER A 113 -2.51 -11.53 -8.59
C SER A 113 -3.98 -11.79 -8.21
N ALA A 114 -4.74 -10.80 -7.75
CA ALA A 114 -6.13 -11.00 -7.35
C ALA A 114 -7.12 -10.94 -8.54
N SER A 115 -6.68 -10.44 -9.70
CA SER A 115 -7.49 -10.36 -10.91
C SER A 115 -7.53 -11.66 -11.71
N GLU A 116 -6.57 -12.58 -11.54
CA GLU A 116 -6.55 -13.86 -12.28
C GLU A 116 -7.27 -14.99 -11.54
N GLN A 117 -7.40 -14.93 -10.21
CA GLN A 117 -8.05 -16.01 -9.45
C GLN A 117 -9.59 -15.89 -9.39
N LYS A 118 -10.15 -14.72 -9.71
CA LYS A 118 -11.63 -14.57 -9.78
C LYS A 118 -12.25 -15.09 -11.07
N SER A 119 -11.46 -15.31 -12.12
CA SER A 119 -11.94 -15.83 -13.40
C SER A 119 -11.99 -17.35 -13.49
N LEU A 120 -11.38 -18.09 -12.55
CA LEU A 120 -11.31 -19.57 -12.61
C LEU A 120 -12.30 -20.28 -11.67
N GLU A 121 -12.88 -19.59 -10.68
CA GLU A 121 -13.85 -20.19 -9.75
C GLU A 121 -15.32 -20.01 -10.19
N GLN A 122 -15.60 -19.25 -11.26
CA GLN A 122 -16.96 -19.01 -11.76
C GLN A 122 -17.44 -20.03 -12.82
N GLU A 123 -16.60 -20.95 -13.30
CA GLU A 123 -17.02 -22.01 -14.25
C GLU A 123 -17.25 -23.39 -13.60
N ALA A 124 -16.92 -23.58 -12.31
CA ALA A 124 -17.02 -24.90 -11.65
C ALA A 124 -18.27 -25.11 -10.77
N SER A 125 -19.25 -24.20 -10.80
CA SER A 125 -20.44 -24.25 -9.93
C SER A 125 -21.79 -24.28 -10.67
N GLN A 126 -21.84 -24.91 -11.84
CA GLN A 126 -23.09 -25.50 -12.34
C GLN A 126 -23.10 -27.01 -12.00
N PRO A 127 -23.66 -27.43 -10.85
CA PRO A 127 -23.93 -28.84 -10.62
C PRO A 127 -25.07 -29.30 -11.53
N THR A 128 -24.77 -30.36 -12.28
CA THR A 128 -25.70 -31.29 -12.92
C THR A 128 -26.90 -31.61 -12.02
N GLN A 129 -28.12 -31.39 -12.52
CA GLN A 129 -29.29 -32.15 -12.09
C GLN A 129 -29.96 -32.78 -13.33
N ALA A 130 -29.70 -34.08 -13.45
CA ALA A 130 -30.61 -35.14 -13.91
C ALA A 130 -31.47 -34.93 -15.17
N ALA A 131 -31.06 -35.59 -16.26
CA ALA A 131 -31.95 -36.29 -17.18
C ALA A 131 -32.77 -37.37 -16.41
N PRO A 132 -34.00 -37.79 -16.82
CA PRO A 132 -34.21 -38.43 -18.13
C PRO A 132 -35.61 -38.31 -18.78
N ALA A 133 -35.63 -38.27 -20.12
CA ALA A 133 -36.65 -38.83 -21.03
C ALA A 133 -35.98 -38.84 -22.43
N VAL A 134 -35.41 -39.94 -22.94
CA VAL A 134 -36.06 -41.01 -23.74
C VAL A 134 -37.13 -40.40 -24.67
N GLU A 135 -36.91 -40.25 -25.98
CA GLU A 135 -36.75 -41.36 -26.93
C GLU A 135 -35.86 -40.97 -28.12
N GLN A 136 -34.92 -41.86 -28.45
CA GLN A 136 -34.18 -41.86 -29.70
C GLN A 136 -34.96 -42.71 -30.70
N GLU A 137 -35.16 -42.21 -31.92
CA GLU A 137 -35.11 -43.07 -33.10
C GLU A 137 -34.65 -42.25 -34.31
N GLN A 138 -33.45 -42.57 -34.80
CA GLN A 138 -33.01 -42.28 -36.15
C GLN A 138 -32.55 -43.59 -36.80
N LYS A 139 -32.92 -43.72 -38.09
CA LYS A 139 -32.56 -44.74 -39.10
C LYS A 139 -33.44 -45.99 -39.05
N VAL A 140 -34.04 -46.41 -40.17
CA VAL A 140 -33.38 -47.17 -41.27
C VAL A 140 -34.32 -47.11 -42.52
N VAL A 141 -33.88 -46.53 -43.65
CA VAL A 141 -33.54 -47.17 -44.95
C VAL A 141 -34.69 -47.39 -45.95
N ASN A 142 -34.42 -46.98 -47.21
CA ASN A 142 -34.94 -47.40 -48.53
C ASN A 142 -36.30 -48.11 -48.64
N ALA A 143 -37.19 -47.52 -49.46
CA ALA A 143 -37.76 -48.13 -50.68
C ALA A 143 -38.31 -47.03 -51.58
#